data_AF-A0A7C2XYU7-F1
#
_entry.id   AF-A0A7C2XYU7-F1
#
_cell.length_a   1.000
_cell.length_b   1.000
_cell.length_c   1.000
_cell.angle_alpha   90.00
_cell.angle_beta   90.00
_cell.angle_gamma   90.00
#
_symmetry.space_group_name_H-M   'P 1'
#
loop_
_entity.id
_entity.type
_entity.pdbx_description
1 polymer ?
#
loop_
_entity_poly.entity_id
_entity_poly.type
_entity_poly.pdbx_seq_one_letter_code
_entity_poly.pdbx_strand_id
1 'polypeptide(L)' 'MLIHACCAPCVSPILDVLSDYHVFWYNPNIQPYREYRRRLDTLKKLRDERGFKLI' A
#
# COMPACT_ATOMS: atom_id res chain seq x y z
N MET A 1 7.72 -10.42 6.79
CA MET A 1 6.77 -9.73 7.71
C MET A 1 5.50 -9.29 6.97
N LEU A 2 4.36 -9.09 7.64
CA LEU A 2 3.12 -8.57 7.01
C LEU A 2 2.81 -7.16 7.53
N ILE A 3 2.55 -6.22 6.63
CA ILE A 3 2.36 -4.80 6.96
C ILE A 3 1.05 -4.31 6.39
N HIS A 4 0.19 -3.79 7.25
CA HIS A 4 -1.06 -3.20 6.83
C HIS A 4 -0.85 -1.84 6.14
N ALA A 5 -1.56 -1.60 5.04
CA ALA A 5 -1.61 -0.31 4.37
C ALA A 5 -3.04 0.05 3.96
N CYS A 6 -3.46 1.29 4.23
CA CYS A 6 -4.69 1.83 3.65
C CYS A 6 -4.43 2.86 2.52
N CYS A 7 -3.18 3.31 2.37
CA CYS A 7 -2.71 4.19 1.30
C CYS A 7 -1.18 4.09 1.13
N ALA A 8 -0.65 4.63 0.02
CA ALA A 8 0.80 4.64 -0.27
C ALA A 8 1.67 5.23 0.85
N PRO A 9 1.32 6.38 1.49
CA PRO A 9 2.10 6.93 2.60
C PRO A 9 2.25 6.02 3.81
N CYS A 10 1.36 5.03 4.03
CA CYS A 10 1.49 4.09 5.14
C CYS A 10 2.73 3.20 5.02
N VAL A 11 3.21 2.96 3.79
CA VAL A 11 4.35 2.07 3.54
C VAL A 11 5.59 2.81 3.08
N SER A 12 5.50 4.02 2.55
CA SER A 12 6.66 4.78 2.07
C SER A 12 7.85 4.85 3.06
N PRO A 13 7.66 5.11 4.38
CA PRO A 13 8.77 5.28 5.32
C PRO A 13 9.56 3.99 5.60
N ILE A 14 8.94 2.83 5.37
CA ILE A 14 9.52 1.53 5.72
C ILE A 14 10.15 0.82 4.51
N LEU A 15 9.88 1.29 3.28
CA LEU A 15 10.36 0.64 2.05
C LEU A 15 11.90 0.56 2.01
N ASP A 16 12.58 1.55 2.58
CA ASP A 16 14.05 1.64 2.58
C ASP A 16 14.68 1.07 3.86
N VAL A 17 13.86 0.66 4.84
CA VAL A 17 14.33 0.20 6.16
C VAL A 17 14.15 -1.31 6.33
N LEU A 18 13.05 -1.86 5.80
CA LEU A 18 12.72 -3.27 5.95
C LEU A 18 13.07 -4.04 4.67
N SER A 19 13.58 -5.26 4.86
CA SER A 19 13.72 -6.27 3.81
C SER A 19 12.69 -7.40 4.00
N ASP A 20 12.31 -8.06 2.91
CA ASP A 20 11.38 -9.21 2.89
C ASP A 20 10.06 -9.03 3.69
N TYR A 21 9.20 -8.16 3.15
CA TYR A 21 7.87 -7.92 3.68
C TYR A 21 6.79 -8.06 2.60
N HIS A 22 5.58 -8.25 3.08
CA HIS A 22 4.36 -8.24 2.29
C HIS A 22 3.48 -7.10 2.80
N VAL A 23 2.94 -6.31 1.89
CA VAL A 23 1.99 -5.24 2.21
C VAL A 23 0.59 -5.80 2.01
N PHE A 24 -0.25 -5.73 3.03
CA PHE A 24 -1.66 -6.08 2.96
C PHE A 24 -2.50 -4.82 2.83
N TRP A 25 -3.23 -4.68 1.73
CA TRP A 25 -4.09 -3.53 1.53
C TRP A 25 -5.53 -3.80 1.94
N TYR A 26 -6.03 -3.03 2.91
CA TYR A 26 -7.42 -3.12 3.34
C TYR A 26 -7.84 -1.86 4.10
N ASN A 27 -8.97 -1.26 3.74
CA ASN A 27 -9.68 -0.32 4.63
C ASN A 27 -11.12 -0.13 4.13
N PRO A 28 -12.11 -0.78 4.75
CA PRO A 28 -13.50 -0.74 4.32
C PRO A 28 -14.17 0.63 4.58
N ASN A 29 -13.55 1.46 5.43
CA ASN A 29 -14.07 2.77 5.80
C ASN A 29 -13.72 3.88 4.79
N ILE A 30 -12.96 3.58 3.73
CA ILE A 30 -12.66 4.58 2.70
C ILE A 30 -13.91 4.78 1.84
N GLN A 31 -14.51 5.95 2.00
CA GLN A 31 -15.65 6.41 1.21
C GLN A 31 -15.34 7.80 0.64
N PRO A 32 -15.89 8.15 -0.54
CA PRO A 32 -16.64 7.27 -1.44
C PRO A 32 -15.74 6.24 -2.17
N TYR A 33 -16.33 5.26 -2.85
CA TYR A 33 -15.60 4.23 -3.61
C TYR A 33 -14.53 4.78 -4.58
N ARG A 34 -14.73 6.00 -5.11
CA ARG A 34 -13.73 6.68 -5.95
C ARG A 34 -12.41 6.92 -5.20
N GLU A 35 -12.45 7.30 -3.93
CA GLU A 35 -11.24 7.49 -3.12
C GLU A 35 -10.61 6.14 -2.76
N TYR A 36 -11.41 5.10 -2.51
CA TYR A 36 -10.92 3.73 -2.29
C TYR A 36 -10.10 3.25 -3.49
N ARG A 37 -10.65 3.41 -4.71
CA ARG A 37 -9.95 3.13 -5.97
C ARG A 37 -8.70 3.98 -6.13
N ARG A 38 -8.78 5.29 -5.92
CA ARG A 38 -7.64 6.20 -6.05
C ARG A 38 -6.48 5.79 -5.15
N ARG A 39 -6.75 5.47 -3.88
CA ARG A 39 -5.73 5.03 -2.92
C ARG A 39 -5.11 3.69 -3.30
N LEU A 40 -5.92 2.73 -3.75
CA LEU A 40 -5.42 1.43 -4.24
C LEU A 40 -4.53 1.61 -5.47
N ASP A 41 -4.96 2.42 -6.44
CA ASP A 41 -4.22 2.64 -7.68
C ASP A 41 -2.89 3.36 -7.40
N THR A 42 -2.87 4.34 -6.51
CA THR A 42 -1.63 4.98 -6.07
C THR A 42 -0.69 4.00 -5.37
N LEU A 43 -1.21 3.10 -4.52
CA LEU A 43 -0.39 2.08 -3.86
C LEU A 43 0.18 1.06 -4.87
N LYS A 44 -0.60 0.66 -5.88
CA LYS A 44 -0.13 -0.22 -6.96
C LYS A 44 0.96 0.45 -7.80
N LYS A 45 0.83 1.75 -8.12
CA LYS A 45 1.90 2.50 -8.79
C LYS A 45 3.19 2.52 -7.98
N LEU A 46 3.08 2.80 -6.68
CA LEU A 46 4.24 2.77 -5.79
C LEU A 46 4.87 1.37 -5.71
N ARG A 47 4.06 0.32 -5.72
CA ARG A 47 4.52 -1.08 -5.81
C ARG A 47 5.33 -1.31 -7.08
N ASP A 48 4.85 -0.83 -8.22
CA ASP A 48 5.53 -1.00 -9.50
C ASP A 48 6.85 -0.21 -9.57
N GLU A 49 6.88 0.97 -8.95
CA GLU A 49 8.09 1.81 -8.87
C GLU A 49 9.15 1.27 -7.89
N ARG A 50 8.73 0.68 -6.77
CA ARG A 50 9.64 0.30 -5.66
C ARG A 50 9.84 -1.21 -5.50
N GLY A 51 9.04 -2.03 -6.17
CA GLY A 51 9.26 -3.49 -6.29
C GLY A 51 8.93 -4.32 -5.05
N PHE A 52 7.87 -4.00 -4.30
CA PHE A 52 7.45 -4.78 -3.13
C PHE A 52 6.25 -5.71 -3.40
N LYS A 53 6.03 -6.69 -2.51
CA LYS A 53 4.91 -7.64 -2.63
C LYS A 53 3.64 -7.03 -2.01
N LEU A 54 2.60 -6.86 -2.81
CA LEU A 54 1.27 -6.38 -2.38
C LEU A 54 0.27 -7.54 -2.41
N ILE A 55 -0.43 -7.75 -1.29
CA ILE A 55 -1.48 -8.74 -1.05
C ILE A 55 -2.80 -8.03 -0.79
#